data_AF-A0A6J6G9B6-F1
#
_entry.id   AF-A0A6J6G9B6-F1
#
_cell.length_a   1.000
_cell.length_b   1.000
_cell.length_c   1.000
_cell.angle_alpha   90.00
_cell.angle_beta   90.00
_cell.angle_gamma   90.00
#
_symmetry.space_group_name_H-M   'P 1'
#
loop_
_entity.id
_entity.type
_entity.pdbx_description
1 polymer ?
#
loop_
_entity_poly.entity_id
_entity_poly.type
_entity_poly.pdbx_seq_one_letter_code
_entity_poly.pdbx_strand_id
1 'polypeptide(L)'
;MGSRGVAVLPAGMSQERFDWLDKWVSDPSDVIRTPGTESNVKEIYDACNEMEKDPKNFIFNQFCEFGNYAGHYEVTGRALSNVFEHVNKQRNGKLRLVAFTSATGSAGTIGAGDRLKDDYGTKIVAVEALECPTMLENGFGEHNIQGIGDKHIPLIHNVMNTDVVVGVSDHATDELDVMFNTEAGCKYLAERKGVPVEIVETLKHFGFSAICNVIAAIKTAKLLGLGANDALITIATDGADLYPSERVKTMARRFNNSFGEIDAAEVFAEHLATVGTDAMIDCTERDRTRIFNLGYYTWVEQQGTPLAVFEARRSQSFWRDLRKYLPVWDELIGEFNRRVVAAK
;
A
#
# COMPACT_ATOMS: atom_id res chain seq x y z
N MET A 1 24.28 10.45 -1.42
CA MET A 1 24.04 11.88 -1.13
C MET A 1 24.94 12.45 -0.03
N GLY A 2 25.79 11.65 0.63
CA GLY A 2 26.69 12.17 1.67
C GLY A 2 25.97 12.67 2.92
N SER A 3 24.71 12.27 3.11
CA SER A 3 23.86 12.66 4.24
C SER A 3 23.76 11.50 5.22
N ARG A 4 23.68 11.80 6.51
CA ARG A 4 23.31 10.85 7.57
C ARG A 4 21.80 10.61 7.49
N GLY A 5 21.38 9.39 7.22
CA GLY A 5 19.96 9.01 7.19
C GLY A 5 19.48 8.58 8.56
N VAL A 6 18.30 9.05 8.97
CA VAL A 6 17.62 8.68 10.21
C VAL A 6 16.25 8.12 9.85
N ALA A 7 15.90 6.96 10.40
CA ALA A 7 14.61 6.31 10.21
C ALA A 7 13.79 6.42 11.50
N VAL A 8 12.56 6.91 11.39
CA VAL A 8 11.61 7.01 12.50
C VAL A 8 10.45 6.08 12.19
N LEU A 9 10.25 5.07 13.04
CA LEU A 9 9.24 4.03 12.81
C LEU A 9 8.75 3.41 14.13
N PRO A 10 7.53 2.83 14.17
CA PRO A 10 6.97 2.21 15.37
C PRO A 10 7.75 0.96 15.79
N ALA A 11 7.88 0.75 17.10
CA ALA A 11 8.58 -0.39 17.68
C ALA A 11 7.88 -1.74 17.40
N GLY A 12 6.58 -1.73 17.09
CA GLY A 12 5.78 -2.92 16.80
C GLY A 12 5.94 -3.51 15.40
N MET A 13 6.74 -2.89 14.52
CA MET A 13 7.09 -3.47 13.21
C MET A 13 7.95 -4.74 13.35
N SER A 14 8.05 -5.53 12.27
CA SER A 14 8.78 -6.81 12.28
C SER A 14 10.26 -6.65 12.61
N GLN A 15 10.85 -7.69 13.23
CA GLN A 15 12.27 -7.68 13.58
C GLN A 15 13.16 -7.57 12.32
N GLU A 16 12.76 -8.19 11.22
CA GLU A 16 13.51 -8.20 9.97
C GLU A 16 13.63 -6.80 9.36
N ARG A 17 12.65 -5.91 9.58
CA ARG A 17 12.76 -4.50 9.19
C ARG A 17 13.86 -3.80 9.96
N PHE A 18 13.96 -4.02 11.27
CA PHE A 18 15.02 -3.45 12.09
C PHE A 18 16.38 -4.02 11.70
N ASP A 19 16.49 -5.34 11.53
CA ASP A 19 17.73 -5.99 11.09
C ASP A 19 18.19 -5.52 9.70
N TRP A 20 17.24 -5.15 8.83
CA TRP A 20 17.52 -4.54 7.55
C TRP A 20 18.01 -3.10 7.73
N LEU A 21 17.27 -2.25 8.46
CA LEU A 21 17.63 -0.86 8.71
C LEU A 21 19.02 -0.71 9.36
N ASP A 22 19.35 -1.56 10.33
CA ASP A 22 20.64 -1.57 11.03
C ASP A 22 21.83 -1.79 10.09
N LYS A 23 21.62 -2.38 8.90
CA LYS A 23 22.65 -2.54 7.86
C LYS A 23 22.83 -1.30 6.98
N TRP A 24 21.84 -0.42 6.94
CA TRP A 24 21.82 0.76 6.06
C TRP A 24 22.14 2.07 6.80
N VAL A 25 21.87 2.13 8.10
CA VAL A 25 22.24 3.29 8.92
C VAL A 25 23.73 3.31 9.24
N SER A 26 24.29 4.50 9.44
CA SER A 26 25.70 4.67 9.81
C SER A 26 25.92 4.56 11.33
N ASP A 27 24.87 4.79 12.12
CA ASP A 27 24.87 4.71 13.58
C ASP A 27 23.56 4.04 14.03
N PRO A 28 23.56 3.01 14.90
CA PRO A 28 22.33 2.38 15.38
C PRO A 28 21.34 3.34 16.07
N SER A 29 21.82 4.47 16.60
CA SER A 29 20.96 5.53 17.15
C SER A 29 20.12 6.26 16.09
N ASP A 30 20.43 6.08 14.80
CA ASP A 30 19.66 6.61 13.68
C ASP A 30 18.36 5.83 13.41
N VAL A 31 18.10 4.77 14.16
CA VAL A 31 16.84 4.03 14.14
C VAL A 31 16.02 4.42 15.37
N ILE A 32 15.10 5.35 15.18
CA ILE A 32 14.26 5.91 16.25
C ILE A 32 12.95 5.14 16.31
N ARG A 33 12.75 4.45 17.43
CA ARG A 33 11.58 3.59 17.68
C ARG A 33 10.51 4.37 18.43
N THR A 34 9.37 4.63 17.80
CA THR A 34 8.21 5.25 18.46
C THR A 34 7.30 4.17 19.09
N PRO A 35 6.50 4.49 20.12
CA PRO A 35 5.52 3.55 20.66
C PRO A 35 4.42 3.21 19.64
N GLY A 36 3.93 1.96 19.66
CA GLY A 36 2.79 1.51 18.86
C GLY A 36 3.12 0.53 17.72
N THR A 37 2.14 0.29 16.87
CA THR A 37 2.19 -0.61 15.70
C THR A 37 2.26 0.21 14.39
N GLU A 38 2.16 -0.46 13.24
CA GLU A 38 2.15 0.17 11.90
C GLU A 38 1.29 1.45 11.85
N SER A 39 0.08 1.36 12.40
CA SER A 39 -0.93 2.41 12.32
C SER A 39 -0.65 3.68 13.16
N ASN A 40 0.41 3.70 13.99
CA ASN A 40 0.71 4.77 14.96
C ASN A 40 1.57 5.92 14.37
N VAL A 41 1.03 6.62 13.38
CA VAL A 41 1.78 7.70 12.68
C VAL A 41 1.81 9.02 13.46
N LYS A 42 0.89 9.24 14.41
CA LYS A 42 0.93 10.46 15.25
C LYS A 42 2.24 10.56 16.03
N GLU A 43 2.68 9.45 16.62
CA GLU A 43 3.92 9.37 17.38
C GLU A 43 5.15 9.63 16.50
N ILE A 44 5.09 9.23 15.23
CA ILE A 44 6.11 9.54 14.23
C ILE A 44 6.14 11.05 13.93
N TYR A 45 4.99 11.69 13.73
CA TYR A 45 4.92 13.14 13.53
C TYR A 45 5.47 13.91 14.73
N ASP A 46 5.10 13.53 15.96
CA ASP A 46 5.60 14.19 17.16
C ASP A 46 7.13 14.11 17.26
N ALA A 47 7.71 12.94 16.95
CA ALA A 47 9.16 12.75 16.92
C ALA A 47 9.83 13.57 15.81
N CYS A 48 9.27 13.58 14.60
CA CYS A 48 9.78 14.38 13.48
C CYS A 48 9.71 15.88 13.75
N ASN A 49 8.63 16.36 14.37
CA ASN A 49 8.45 17.76 14.77
C ASN A 49 9.49 18.20 15.82
N GLU A 50 9.89 17.30 16.71
CA GLU A 50 11.00 17.56 17.63
C GLU A 50 12.33 17.66 16.88
N MET A 51 12.59 16.74 15.93
CA MET A 51 13.82 16.74 15.13
C MET A 51 13.94 17.97 14.22
N GLU A 52 12.83 18.48 13.69
CA GLU A 52 12.80 19.65 12.81
C GLU A 52 13.27 20.95 13.52
N LYS A 53 13.30 20.98 14.85
CA LYS A 53 13.85 22.10 15.62
C LYS A 53 15.35 22.29 15.40
N ASP A 54 16.08 21.25 15.00
CA ASP A 54 17.47 21.39 14.54
C ASP A 54 17.49 21.72 13.04
N PRO A 55 17.96 22.91 12.63
CA PRO A 55 17.98 23.32 11.22
C PRO A 55 18.91 22.50 10.33
N LYS A 56 19.73 21.60 10.89
CA LYS A 56 20.51 20.63 10.12
C LYS A 56 19.68 19.46 9.61
N ASN A 57 18.53 19.21 10.23
CA ASN A 57 17.64 18.14 9.84
C ASN A 57 16.75 18.60 8.70
N PHE A 58 16.56 17.69 7.74
CA PHE A 58 15.57 17.84 6.69
C PHE A 58 14.61 16.65 6.79
N ILE A 59 13.35 16.93 7.12
CA ILE A 59 12.34 15.89 7.30
C ILE A 59 11.73 15.54 5.93
N PHE A 60 11.94 14.31 5.47
CA PHE A 60 11.27 13.77 4.29
C PHE A 60 9.89 13.21 4.66
N ASN A 61 8.89 14.08 4.72
CA ASN A 61 7.51 13.68 5.03
C ASN A 61 6.78 13.11 3.80
N GLN A 62 6.83 11.78 3.65
CA GLN A 62 6.22 11.08 2.52
C GLN A 62 4.69 11.25 2.40
N PHE A 63 4.00 11.68 3.47
CA PHE A 63 2.55 11.83 3.49
C PHE A 63 2.06 13.17 2.93
N CYS A 64 2.97 14.16 2.80
CA CYS A 64 2.68 15.48 2.20
C CYS A 64 3.55 15.82 0.98
N GLU A 65 4.47 14.95 0.59
CA GLU A 65 5.35 15.18 -0.57
C GLU A 65 4.65 14.83 -1.89
N PHE A 66 4.11 15.82 -2.60
CA PHE A 66 3.39 15.60 -3.87
C PHE A 66 4.26 14.93 -4.95
N GLY A 67 5.59 15.03 -4.86
CA GLY A 67 6.50 14.26 -5.71
C GLY A 67 6.32 12.74 -5.59
N ASN A 68 5.92 12.24 -4.42
CA ASN A 68 5.59 10.82 -4.19
C ASN A 68 4.42 10.38 -5.08
N TYR A 69 3.27 11.07 -4.99
CA TYR A 69 2.11 10.82 -5.85
C TYR A 69 2.46 10.96 -7.35
N ALA A 70 3.16 12.03 -7.72
CA ALA A 70 3.45 12.33 -9.11
C ALA A 70 4.41 11.32 -9.76
N GLY A 71 5.39 10.82 -9.00
CA GLY A 71 6.27 9.74 -9.43
C GLY A 71 5.50 8.46 -9.75
N HIS A 72 4.53 8.08 -8.91
CA HIS A 72 3.70 6.91 -9.17
C HIS A 72 2.70 7.10 -10.32
N TYR A 73 2.14 8.30 -10.48
CA TYR A 73 1.32 8.63 -11.66
C TYR A 73 2.11 8.42 -12.97
N GLU A 74 3.34 8.93 -13.03
CA GLU A 74 4.12 8.94 -14.26
C GLU A 74 4.89 7.65 -14.52
N VAL A 75 5.54 7.09 -13.50
CA VAL A 75 6.39 5.91 -13.66
C VAL A 75 5.60 4.63 -13.44
N THR A 76 5.02 4.45 -12.26
CA THR A 76 4.27 3.22 -11.92
C THR A 76 3.04 3.07 -12.80
N GLY A 77 2.26 4.13 -13.01
CA GLY A 77 1.10 4.14 -13.89
C GLY A 77 1.44 3.67 -15.31
N ARG A 78 2.51 4.22 -15.91
CA ARG A 78 2.98 3.78 -17.24
C ARG A 78 3.48 2.34 -17.25
N ALA A 79 4.20 1.92 -16.21
CA ALA A 79 4.66 0.53 -16.10
C ALA A 79 3.49 -0.44 -16.07
N LEU A 80 2.44 -0.14 -15.29
CA LEU A 80 1.21 -0.93 -15.23
C LEU A 80 0.45 -0.91 -16.57
N SER A 81 0.38 0.24 -17.25
CA SER A 81 -0.14 0.33 -18.62
C SER A 81 0.59 -0.63 -19.57
N ASN A 82 1.93 -0.65 -19.52
CA ASN A 82 2.73 -1.54 -20.36
C ASN A 82 2.50 -3.02 -20.05
N VAL A 83 2.38 -3.38 -18.77
CA VAL A 83 2.05 -4.74 -18.35
C VAL A 83 0.67 -5.15 -18.85
N PHE A 84 -0.33 -4.30 -18.67
CA PHE A 84 -1.69 -4.55 -19.15
C PHE A 84 -1.70 -4.74 -20.68
N GLU A 85 -1.09 -3.85 -21.43
CA GLU A 85 -1.02 -3.93 -22.90
C GLU A 85 -0.30 -5.20 -23.37
N HIS A 86 0.75 -5.61 -22.68
CA HIS A 86 1.44 -6.87 -22.98
C HIS A 86 0.52 -8.08 -22.80
N VAL A 87 -0.17 -8.18 -21.65
CA VAL A 87 -1.10 -9.28 -21.35
C VAL A 87 -2.31 -9.24 -22.30
N ASN A 88 -2.84 -8.05 -22.58
CA ASN A 88 -3.99 -7.87 -23.47
C ASN A 88 -3.66 -8.34 -24.90
N LYS A 89 -2.47 -8.05 -25.41
CA LYS A 89 -1.99 -8.57 -26.71
C LYS A 89 -1.97 -10.10 -26.76
N GLN A 90 -1.51 -10.76 -25.70
CA GLN A 90 -1.55 -12.22 -25.60
C GLN A 90 -2.99 -12.79 -25.58
N ARG A 91 -3.98 -11.96 -25.24
CA ARG A 91 -5.40 -12.29 -25.20
C ARG A 91 -6.17 -11.72 -26.40
N ASN A 92 -5.47 -11.42 -27.51
CA ASN A 92 -6.03 -10.88 -28.75
C ASN A 92 -6.76 -9.54 -28.59
N GLY A 93 -6.33 -8.70 -27.64
CA GLY A 93 -6.92 -7.37 -27.43
C GLY A 93 -8.33 -7.40 -26.81
N LYS A 94 -8.75 -8.52 -26.22
CA LYS A 94 -10.11 -8.70 -25.69
C LYS A 94 -10.27 -8.21 -24.25
N LEU A 95 -9.18 -7.96 -23.53
CA LEU A 95 -9.25 -7.52 -22.14
C LEU A 95 -9.60 -6.04 -22.06
N ARG A 96 -10.41 -5.70 -21.06
CA ARG A 96 -10.67 -4.34 -20.62
C ARG A 96 -10.09 -4.16 -19.22
N LEU A 97 -9.23 -3.18 -19.00
CA LEU A 97 -8.77 -2.85 -17.66
C LEU A 97 -9.90 -2.13 -16.91
N VAL A 98 -10.49 -2.79 -15.91
CA VAL A 98 -11.68 -2.29 -15.20
C VAL A 98 -11.31 -1.61 -13.89
N ALA A 99 -10.31 -2.12 -13.17
CA ALA A 99 -9.94 -1.58 -11.87
C ALA A 99 -8.45 -1.72 -11.57
N PHE A 100 -7.96 -0.80 -10.75
CA PHE A 100 -6.67 -0.85 -10.09
C PHE A 100 -6.87 -0.81 -8.58
N THR A 101 -6.34 -1.82 -7.88
CA THR A 101 -6.38 -1.90 -6.42
C THR A 101 -5.01 -1.59 -5.83
N SER A 102 -4.97 -0.73 -4.82
CA SER A 102 -3.76 -0.44 -4.06
C SER A 102 -4.10 -0.14 -2.61
N ALA A 103 -3.47 -0.88 -1.71
CA ALA A 103 -3.45 -0.56 -0.31
C ALA A 103 -2.70 0.73 -0.05
N THR A 104 -3.22 1.52 0.90
CA THR A 104 -2.76 2.88 1.15
C THR A 104 -2.05 2.98 2.48
N GLY A 105 -0.73 3.16 2.44
CA GLY A 105 0.06 3.81 3.49
C GLY A 105 0.18 5.30 3.19
N SER A 106 1.32 5.72 2.62
CA SER A 106 1.53 7.11 2.17
C SER A 106 0.57 7.61 1.07
N ALA A 107 -0.15 6.70 0.40
CA ALA A 107 -1.00 6.95 -0.76
C ALA A 107 -0.26 7.47 -2.02
N GLY A 108 1.06 7.31 -2.10
CA GLY A 108 1.81 7.55 -3.33
C GLY A 108 1.38 6.61 -4.46
N THR A 109 1.50 5.30 -4.22
CA THR A 109 1.24 4.24 -5.22
C THR A 109 -0.15 4.28 -5.82
N ILE A 110 -1.19 4.63 -5.03
CA ILE A 110 -2.56 4.72 -5.55
C ILE A 110 -2.70 5.81 -6.61
N GLY A 111 -1.78 6.78 -6.69
CA GLY A 111 -1.69 7.76 -7.78
C GLY A 111 -1.43 7.17 -9.17
N ALA A 112 -0.89 5.94 -9.26
CA ALA A 112 -0.86 5.20 -10.52
C ALA A 112 -2.27 4.93 -11.07
N GLY A 113 -3.27 4.84 -10.19
CA GLY A 113 -4.68 4.69 -10.57
C GLY A 113 -5.22 5.90 -11.33
N ASP A 114 -4.76 7.11 -11.01
CA ASP A 114 -5.17 8.32 -11.76
C ASP A 114 -4.67 8.25 -13.20
N ARG A 115 -3.46 7.71 -13.43
CA ARG A 115 -2.94 7.48 -14.78
C ARG A 115 -3.74 6.42 -15.53
N LEU A 116 -3.99 5.27 -14.90
CA LEU A 116 -4.77 4.19 -15.51
C LEU A 116 -6.22 4.62 -15.79
N LYS A 117 -6.80 5.48 -14.95
CA LYS A 117 -8.13 6.05 -15.17
C LYS A 117 -8.14 7.00 -16.37
N ASP A 118 -7.12 7.85 -16.51
CA ASP A 118 -7.01 8.73 -17.67
C ASP A 118 -6.84 7.94 -18.98
N ASP A 119 -6.03 6.87 -18.96
CA ASP A 119 -5.72 6.08 -20.16
C ASP A 119 -6.84 5.09 -20.55
N TYR A 120 -7.52 4.47 -19.57
CA TYR A 120 -8.45 3.35 -19.80
C TYR A 120 -9.81 3.48 -19.12
N GLY A 121 -10.04 4.51 -18.30
CA GLY A 121 -11.28 4.66 -17.53
C GLY A 121 -11.40 3.68 -16.36
N THR A 122 -10.29 3.16 -15.84
CA THR A 122 -10.29 2.23 -14.70
C THR A 122 -10.89 2.84 -13.44
N LYS A 123 -11.57 2.02 -12.64
CA LYS A 123 -11.88 2.34 -11.25
C LYS A 123 -10.63 2.29 -10.38
N ILE A 124 -10.52 3.21 -9.43
CA ILE A 124 -9.47 3.30 -8.42
C ILE A 124 -10.02 2.77 -7.10
N VAL A 125 -9.37 1.74 -6.59
CA VAL A 125 -9.80 1.03 -5.39
C VAL A 125 -8.75 1.21 -4.30
N ALA A 126 -9.11 1.96 -3.26
CA ALA A 126 -8.27 2.19 -2.10
C ALA A 126 -8.49 1.06 -1.08
N VAL A 127 -7.39 0.44 -0.63
CA VAL A 127 -7.44 -0.70 0.30
C VAL A 127 -6.85 -0.29 1.65
N GLU A 128 -7.49 -0.72 2.73
CA GLU A 128 -7.04 -0.49 4.11
C GLU A 128 -7.22 -1.74 4.98
N ALA A 129 -6.57 -1.75 6.14
CA ALA A 129 -6.73 -2.80 7.13
C ALA A 129 -8.08 -2.69 7.83
N LEU A 130 -8.81 -3.79 7.93
CA LEU A 130 -10.16 -3.83 8.51
C LEU A 130 -10.14 -3.61 10.03
N GLU A 131 -9.05 -3.97 10.70
CA GLU A 131 -8.86 -3.80 12.15
C GLU A 131 -8.55 -2.35 12.53
N CYS A 132 -8.19 -1.50 11.56
CA CYS A 132 -7.99 -0.06 11.75
C CYS A 132 -8.45 0.76 10.52
N PRO A 133 -9.72 0.70 10.14
CA PRO A 133 -10.14 1.18 8.84
C PRO A 133 -10.42 2.69 8.91
N THR A 134 -9.55 3.48 8.28
CA THR A 134 -9.59 4.95 8.33
C THR A 134 -10.70 5.51 7.47
N MET A 135 -10.80 5.02 6.23
CA MET A 135 -11.79 5.44 5.25
C MET A 135 -13.18 4.89 5.59
N LEU A 136 -13.29 3.65 6.09
CA LEU A 136 -14.57 3.07 6.50
C LEU A 136 -15.04 3.62 7.85
N GLU A 137 -14.21 3.55 8.90
CA GLU A 137 -14.64 3.77 10.30
C GLU A 137 -13.74 4.73 11.11
N ASN A 138 -13.06 5.66 10.44
CA ASN A 138 -12.27 6.73 11.08
C ASN A 138 -11.06 6.25 11.91
N GLY A 139 -10.53 5.06 11.64
CA GLY A 139 -9.15 4.70 12.00
C GLY A 139 -8.96 4.31 13.47
N PHE A 140 -9.97 3.70 14.10
CA PHE A 140 -9.83 3.13 15.44
C PHE A 140 -9.34 1.67 15.38
N GLY A 141 -8.31 1.34 16.16
CA GLY A 141 -7.75 -0.01 16.29
C GLY A 141 -6.27 -0.09 15.97
N GLU A 142 -5.76 -1.29 15.73
CA GLU A 142 -4.37 -1.59 15.34
C GLU A 142 -4.40 -2.81 14.41
N HIS A 143 -3.40 -2.96 13.54
CA HIS A 143 -3.33 -4.08 12.59
C HIS A 143 -1.89 -4.49 12.30
N ASN A 144 -1.73 -5.70 11.74
CA ASN A 144 -0.44 -6.26 11.36
C ASN A 144 -0.10 -6.15 9.86
N ILE A 145 -1.00 -5.61 9.02
CA ILE A 145 -0.68 -5.37 7.60
C ILE A 145 0.36 -4.22 7.46
N GLN A 146 1.64 -4.53 7.59
CA GLN A 146 2.70 -3.52 7.60
C GLN A 146 2.86 -2.86 6.22
N GLY A 147 3.12 -1.55 6.22
CA GLY A 147 3.20 -0.64 5.06
C GLY A 147 1.90 0.10 4.68
N ILE A 148 0.80 -0.07 5.43
CA ILE A 148 -0.52 0.53 5.12
C ILE A 148 -1.24 1.00 6.39
N GLY A 149 -2.36 1.73 6.28
CA GLY A 149 -3.34 1.85 7.38
C GLY A 149 -2.97 2.82 8.52
N ASP A 150 -2.61 4.06 8.20
CA ASP A 150 -1.95 5.02 9.11
C ASP A 150 -2.86 5.86 10.04
N LYS A 151 -4.10 5.45 10.32
CA LYS A 151 -5.10 6.21 11.11
C LYS A 151 -5.40 7.63 10.59
N HIS A 152 -4.96 7.96 9.37
CA HIS A 152 -5.16 9.25 8.76
C HIS A 152 -5.28 9.13 7.24
N ILE A 153 -5.80 10.19 6.61
CA ILE A 153 -5.78 10.33 5.15
C ILE A 153 -4.56 11.17 4.76
N PRO A 154 -3.56 10.62 4.02
CA PRO A 154 -2.40 11.38 3.58
C PRO A 154 -2.77 12.61 2.76
N LEU A 155 -1.98 13.69 2.84
CA LEU A 155 -2.26 14.92 2.10
C LEU A 155 -2.18 14.68 0.59
N ILE A 156 -1.33 13.73 0.18
CA ILE A 156 -1.13 13.37 -1.23
C ILE A 156 -2.16 12.37 -1.77
N HIS A 157 -3.16 11.96 -0.98
CA HIS A 157 -4.23 11.08 -1.47
C HIS A 157 -5.30 11.87 -2.25
N ASN A 158 -5.46 11.59 -3.55
CA ASN A 158 -6.57 12.08 -4.37
C ASN A 158 -7.90 11.36 -4.05
N VAL A 159 -8.41 11.55 -2.83
CA VAL A 159 -9.64 10.90 -2.33
C VAL A 159 -10.83 11.17 -3.25
N MET A 160 -10.90 12.38 -3.83
CA MET A 160 -12.02 12.76 -4.69
C MET A 160 -12.06 11.99 -6.02
N ASN A 161 -11.02 11.21 -6.34
CA ASN A 161 -10.99 10.32 -7.50
C ASN A 161 -11.08 8.82 -7.14
N THR A 162 -11.23 8.47 -5.86
CA THR A 162 -11.41 7.07 -5.41
C THR A 162 -12.82 6.56 -5.72
N ASP A 163 -12.94 5.41 -6.38
CA ASP A 163 -14.22 4.81 -6.74
C ASP A 163 -14.70 3.80 -5.70
N VAL A 164 -13.80 3.03 -5.09
CA VAL A 164 -14.14 1.98 -4.13
C VAL A 164 -13.16 2.02 -2.95
N VAL A 165 -13.67 1.80 -1.75
CA VAL A 165 -12.86 1.52 -0.55
C VAL A 165 -13.06 0.07 -0.14
N VAL A 166 -11.98 -0.63 0.21
CA VAL A 166 -12.00 -2.04 0.61
C VAL A 166 -11.24 -2.24 1.92
N GLY A 167 -11.91 -2.79 2.92
CA GLY A 167 -11.28 -3.31 4.13
C GLY A 167 -10.85 -4.76 3.95
N VAL A 168 -9.61 -5.07 4.33
CA VAL A 168 -9.09 -6.44 4.38
C VAL A 168 -8.53 -6.70 5.77
N SER A 169 -8.94 -7.81 6.36
CA SER A 169 -8.50 -8.22 7.69
C SER A 169 -7.03 -8.67 7.68
N ASP A 170 -6.27 -8.23 8.67
CA ASP A 170 -4.90 -8.68 8.90
C ASP A 170 -4.80 -10.17 9.26
N HIS A 171 -5.85 -10.76 9.85
CA HIS A 171 -5.98 -12.20 10.05
C HIS A 171 -5.85 -12.97 8.74
N ALA A 172 -6.45 -12.44 7.66
CA ALA A 172 -6.36 -13.08 6.36
C ALA A 172 -4.93 -13.04 5.81
N THR A 173 -4.22 -11.91 5.96
CA THR A 173 -2.84 -11.79 5.48
C THR A 173 -1.86 -12.63 6.30
N ASP A 174 -2.03 -12.65 7.63
CA ASP A 174 -1.21 -13.41 8.56
C ASP A 174 -1.31 -14.93 8.29
N GLU A 175 -2.54 -15.46 8.19
CA GLU A 175 -2.77 -16.89 8.01
C GLU A 175 -2.45 -17.35 6.58
N LEU A 176 -2.68 -16.52 5.56
CA LEU A 176 -2.28 -16.83 4.19
C LEU A 176 -0.76 -16.80 4.00
N ASP A 177 -0.03 -15.91 4.68
CA ASP A 177 1.44 -15.97 4.67
C ASP A 177 1.95 -17.32 5.22
N VAL A 178 1.37 -17.82 6.30
CA VAL A 178 1.68 -19.17 6.82
C VAL A 178 1.38 -20.24 5.77
N MET A 179 0.20 -20.19 5.15
CA MET A 179 -0.17 -21.15 4.11
C MET A 179 0.78 -21.12 2.91
N PHE A 180 1.16 -19.93 2.44
CA PHE A 180 2.05 -19.77 1.30
C PHE A 180 3.49 -20.20 1.61
N ASN A 181 3.90 -20.16 2.88
CA ASN A 181 5.28 -20.47 3.31
C ASN A 181 5.43 -21.80 4.06
N THR A 182 4.44 -22.69 4.00
CA THR A 182 4.52 -24.04 4.54
C THR A 182 4.37 -25.10 3.45
N GLU A 183 5.04 -26.24 3.62
CA GLU A 183 4.94 -27.36 2.67
C GLU A 183 3.49 -27.85 2.54
N ALA A 184 2.78 -28.00 3.66
CA ALA A 184 1.39 -28.44 3.66
C ALA A 184 0.46 -27.47 2.92
N GLY A 185 0.62 -26.16 3.12
CA GLY A 185 -0.17 -25.15 2.44
C GLY A 185 0.11 -25.09 0.94
N CYS A 186 1.39 -25.10 0.53
CA CYS A 186 1.79 -25.17 -0.87
C CYS A 186 1.25 -26.42 -1.58
N LYS A 187 1.39 -27.58 -0.93
CA LYS A 187 0.87 -28.86 -1.45
C LYS A 187 -0.65 -28.83 -1.58
N TYR A 188 -1.36 -28.26 -0.61
CA TYR A 188 -2.81 -28.13 -0.68
C TYR A 188 -3.25 -27.24 -1.87
N LEU A 189 -2.60 -26.09 -2.08
CA LEU A 189 -2.88 -25.21 -3.22
C LEU A 189 -2.64 -25.93 -4.56
N ALA A 190 -1.51 -26.59 -4.71
CA ALA A 190 -1.14 -27.28 -5.94
C ALA A 190 -2.01 -28.51 -6.21
N GLU A 191 -2.09 -29.45 -5.25
CA GLU A 191 -2.69 -30.76 -5.47
C GLU A 191 -4.21 -30.78 -5.27
N ARG A 192 -4.74 -29.97 -4.35
CA ARG A 192 -6.17 -29.98 -3.99
C ARG A 192 -6.95 -28.87 -4.67
N LYS A 193 -6.34 -27.70 -4.87
CA LYS A 193 -6.97 -26.55 -5.55
C LYS A 193 -6.53 -26.37 -7.01
N GLY A 194 -5.53 -27.12 -7.46
CA GLY A 194 -5.07 -27.08 -8.85
C GLY A 194 -4.42 -25.75 -9.23
N VAL A 195 -3.89 -25.01 -8.25
CA VAL A 195 -3.14 -23.77 -8.51
C VAL A 195 -1.83 -24.14 -9.21
N PRO A 196 -1.48 -23.52 -10.34
CA PRO A 196 -0.22 -23.83 -11.04
C PRO A 196 0.99 -23.64 -10.13
N VAL A 197 1.97 -24.54 -10.23
CA VAL A 197 3.14 -24.57 -9.34
C VAL A 197 3.90 -23.25 -9.39
N GLU A 198 4.06 -22.67 -10.58
CA GLU A 198 4.68 -21.37 -10.80
C GLU A 198 3.98 -20.23 -10.06
N ILE A 199 2.66 -20.30 -9.87
CA ILE A 199 1.90 -19.34 -9.08
C ILE A 199 2.14 -19.60 -7.60
N VAL A 200 2.11 -20.86 -7.15
CA VAL A 200 2.41 -21.22 -5.75
C VAL A 200 3.81 -20.75 -5.34
N GLU A 201 4.82 -20.93 -6.20
CA GLU A 201 6.17 -20.43 -5.95
C GLU A 201 6.21 -18.89 -5.88
N THR A 202 5.42 -18.21 -6.70
CA THR A 202 5.32 -16.74 -6.66
C THR A 202 4.69 -16.24 -5.35
N LEU A 203 3.65 -16.94 -4.84
CA LEU A 203 2.94 -16.56 -3.61
C LEU A 203 3.84 -16.54 -2.38
N LYS A 204 4.89 -17.37 -2.34
CA LYS A 204 5.90 -17.38 -1.26
C LYS A 204 6.61 -16.05 -1.10
N HIS A 205 6.67 -15.25 -2.16
CA HIS A 205 7.35 -13.96 -2.14
C HIS A 205 6.45 -12.82 -1.66
N PHE A 206 5.15 -13.02 -1.46
CA PHE A 206 4.24 -11.92 -1.15
C PHE A 206 4.32 -11.56 0.33
N GLY A 207 4.68 -10.31 0.64
CA GLY A 207 4.47 -9.73 1.96
C GLY A 207 3.00 -9.46 2.27
N PHE A 208 2.70 -9.05 3.51
CA PHE A 208 1.31 -8.91 3.97
C PHE A 208 0.48 -7.93 3.14
N SER A 209 1.03 -6.76 2.78
CA SER A 209 0.31 -5.78 1.98
C SER A 209 0.11 -6.23 0.52
N ALA A 210 0.97 -7.11 -0.02
CA ALA A 210 0.76 -7.76 -1.30
C ALA A 210 -0.41 -8.76 -1.25
N ILE A 211 -0.48 -9.58 -0.19
CA ILE A 211 -1.61 -10.50 0.05
C ILE A 211 -2.92 -9.70 0.22
N CYS A 212 -2.88 -8.61 0.99
CA CYS A 212 -4.00 -7.68 1.17
C CYS A 212 -4.54 -7.17 -0.16
N ASN A 213 -3.65 -6.69 -1.03
CA ASN A 213 -3.96 -6.22 -2.37
C ASN A 213 -4.62 -7.29 -3.26
N VAL A 214 -4.22 -8.55 -3.14
CA VAL A 214 -4.81 -9.68 -3.88
C VAL A 214 -6.21 -10.00 -3.36
N ILE A 215 -6.41 -10.02 -2.05
CA ILE A 215 -7.74 -10.22 -1.45
C ILE A 215 -8.67 -9.09 -1.90
N ALA A 216 -8.21 -7.84 -1.84
CA ALA A 216 -8.98 -6.68 -2.30
C ALA A 216 -9.33 -6.75 -3.80
N ALA A 217 -8.42 -7.27 -4.63
CA ALA A 217 -8.71 -7.57 -6.04
C ALA A 217 -9.86 -8.58 -6.19
N ILE A 218 -9.87 -9.66 -5.39
CA ILE A 218 -10.95 -10.66 -5.40
C ILE A 218 -12.27 -10.03 -4.94
N LYS A 219 -12.25 -9.25 -3.84
CA LYS A 219 -13.43 -8.53 -3.33
C LYS A 219 -13.99 -7.56 -4.38
N THR A 220 -13.12 -6.79 -5.03
CA THR A 220 -13.47 -5.86 -6.10
C THR A 220 -14.07 -6.57 -7.31
N ALA A 221 -13.48 -7.68 -7.74
CA ALA A 221 -13.99 -8.45 -8.86
C ALA A 221 -15.42 -8.95 -8.60
N LYS A 222 -15.70 -9.37 -7.36
CA LYS A 222 -17.04 -9.78 -6.91
C LYS A 222 -18.02 -8.60 -6.85
N LEU A 223 -17.61 -7.48 -6.25
CA LEU A 223 -18.45 -6.27 -6.13
C LEU A 223 -18.88 -5.75 -7.51
N LEU A 224 -17.95 -5.71 -8.46
CA LEU A 224 -18.19 -5.17 -9.80
C LEU A 224 -18.77 -6.20 -10.79
N GLY A 225 -18.93 -7.46 -10.37
CA GLY A 225 -19.43 -8.54 -11.23
C GLY A 225 -18.56 -8.79 -12.47
N LEU A 226 -17.24 -8.77 -12.30
CA LEU A 226 -16.28 -8.86 -13.40
C LEU A 226 -16.31 -10.23 -14.11
N GLY A 227 -16.26 -10.20 -15.43
CA GLY A 227 -16.24 -11.40 -16.28
C GLY A 227 -14.84 -11.79 -16.78
N ALA A 228 -14.77 -12.82 -17.63
CA ALA A 228 -13.51 -13.38 -18.14
C ALA A 228 -12.67 -12.43 -19.01
N ASN A 229 -13.24 -11.31 -19.47
CA ASN A 229 -12.56 -10.29 -20.28
C ASN A 229 -12.30 -8.99 -19.49
N ASP A 230 -12.68 -8.94 -18.22
CA ASP A 230 -12.41 -7.80 -17.36
C ASP A 230 -11.12 -8.08 -16.58
N ALA A 231 -10.14 -7.20 -16.75
CA ALA A 231 -8.86 -7.27 -16.06
C ALA A 231 -8.87 -6.32 -14.86
N LEU A 232 -8.27 -6.78 -13.77
CA LEU A 232 -7.94 -5.98 -12.60
C LEU A 232 -6.43 -6.10 -12.39
N ILE A 233 -5.77 -4.98 -12.12
CA ILE A 233 -4.34 -4.95 -11.81
C ILE A 233 -4.10 -4.47 -10.38
N THR A 234 -3.10 -5.05 -9.73
CA THR A 234 -2.71 -4.72 -8.35
C THR A 234 -1.19 -4.79 -8.22
N ILE A 235 -0.66 -4.44 -7.05
CA ILE A 235 0.79 -4.38 -6.81
C ILE A 235 1.16 -5.31 -5.66
N ALA A 236 2.21 -6.12 -5.88
CA ALA A 236 2.95 -6.77 -4.80
C ALA A 236 3.98 -5.77 -4.28
N THR A 237 3.74 -5.24 -3.08
CA THR A 237 4.45 -4.10 -2.49
C THR A 237 5.83 -4.46 -1.97
N ASP A 238 5.94 -5.54 -1.19
CA ASP A 238 7.18 -6.01 -0.61
C ASP A 238 7.25 -7.55 -0.49
N GLY A 239 8.41 -8.02 -0.06
CA GLY A 239 8.76 -9.45 0.00
C GLY A 239 8.42 -10.09 1.35
N ALA A 240 8.03 -11.37 1.32
CA ALA A 240 7.78 -12.20 2.51
C ALA A 240 9.00 -12.34 3.45
N ASP A 241 10.21 -12.05 2.96
CA ASP A 241 11.46 -12.07 3.73
C ASP A 241 11.48 -11.05 4.89
N LEU A 242 10.59 -10.06 4.87
CA LEU A 242 10.44 -9.08 5.96
C LEU A 242 9.52 -9.55 7.10
N TYR A 243 8.96 -10.76 7.03
CA TYR A 243 7.92 -11.24 7.94
C TYR A 243 8.14 -12.62 8.62
N PRO A 244 9.31 -13.31 8.58
CA PRO A 244 9.49 -14.57 9.31
C PRO A 244 9.11 -14.50 10.80
N SER A 245 9.44 -13.42 11.50
CA SER A 245 9.12 -13.23 12.91
C SER A 245 7.61 -13.13 13.18
N GLU A 246 6.86 -12.51 12.27
CA GLU A 246 5.39 -12.45 12.33
C GLU A 246 4.77 -13.82 12.04
N ARG A 247 5.30 -14.55 11.06
CA ARG A 247 4.88 -15.93 10.76
C ARG A 247 5.01 -16.86 11.97
N VAL A 248 6.12 -16.75 12.72
CA VAL A 248 6.32 -17.52 13.96
C VAL A 248 5.26 -17.17 15.00
N LYS A 249 4.93 -15.88 15.17
CA LYS A 249 3.86 -15.46 16.10
C LYS A 249 2.50 -16.01 15.67
N THR A 250 2.17 -15.96 14.38
CA THR A 250 0.91 -16.51 13.84
C THR A 250 0.85 -18.02 14.03
N MET A 251 1.93 -18.75 13.72
CA MET A 251 2.06 -20.19 13.97
C MET A 251 1.80 -20.55 15.43
N ALA A 252 2.38 -19.81 16.38
CA ALA A 252 2.20 -20.04 17.80
C ALA A 252 0.77 -19.72 18.27
N ARG A 253 0.21 -18.59 17.83
CA ARG A 253 -1.09 -18.08 18.29
C ARG A 253 -2.27 -18.86 17.72
N ARG A 254 -2.20 -19.26 16.44
CA ARG A 254 -3.34 -19.79 15.69
C ARG A 254 -3.26 -21.30 15.44
N PHE A 255 -2.05 -21.85 15.32
CA PHE A 255 -1.82 -23.20 14.82
C PHE A 255 -1.02 -24.09 15.79
N ASN A 256 -0.84 -23.67 17.05
CA ASN A 256 -0.07 -24.43 18.05
C ASN A 256 1.32 -24.88 17.54
N ASN A 257 1.98 -24.04 16.74
CA ASN A 257 3.26 -24.31 16.08
C ASN A 257 3.29 -25.51 15.11
N SER A 258 2.14 -25.95 14.60
CA SER A 258 2.03 -27.03 13.62
C SER A 258 0.99 -26.68 12.55
N PHE A 259 1.35 -26.75 11.27
CA PHE A 259 0.45 -26.44 10.17
C PHE A 259 0.35 -27.64 9.22
N GLY A 260 -0.81 -28.31 9.23
CA GLY A 260 -1.09 -29.49 8.43
C GLY A 260 -2.09 -29.25 7.31
N GLU A 261 -2.50 -30.33 6.62
CA GLU A 261 -3.47 -30.25 5.52
C GLU A 261 -4.84 -29.73 5.97
N ILE A 262 -5.27 -30.04 7.21
CA ILE A 262 -6.55 -29.56 7.76
C ILE A 262 -6.48 -28.04 7.95
N ASP A 263 -5.42 -27.53 8.56
CA ASP A 263 -5.21 -26.08 8.74
C ASP A 263 -5.17 -25.37 7.38
N ALA A 264 -4.47 -25.93 6.39
CA ALA A 264 -4.44 -25.41 5.03
C ALA A 264 -5.85 -25.35 4.40
N ALA A 265 -6.69 -26.36 4.64
CA ALA A 265 -8.06 -26.38 4.17
C ALA A 265 -8.93 -25.33 4.85
N GLU A 266 -8.77 -25.12 6.16
CA GLU A 266 -9.47 -24.10 6.95
C GLU A 266 -9.09 -22.69 6.47
N VAL A 267 -7.80 -22.38 6.41
CA VAL A 267 -7.27 -21.08 5.95
C VAL A 267 -7.74 -20.77 4.53
N PHE A 268 -7.65 -21.74 3.62
CA PHE A 268 -8.15 -21.55 2.26
C PHE A 268 -9.66 -21.28 2.25
N ALA A 269 -10.44 -22.06 3.01
CA ALA A 269 -11.89 -21.93 3.04
C ALA A 269 -12.27 -20.53 3.53
N GLU A 270 -11.69 -20.09 4.63
CA GLU A 270 -11.98 -18.83 5.31
C GLU A 270 -11.53 -17.60 4.48
N HIS A 271 -10.28 -17.60 4.00
CA HIS A 271 -9.65 -16.39 3.47
C HIS A 271 -9.60 -16.31 1.94
N LEU A 272 -9.87 -17.40 1.21
CA LEU A 272 -9.88 -17.41 -0.27
C LEU A 272 -11.22 -17.88 -0.85
N ALA A 273 -11.79 -18.98 -0.34
CA ALA A 273 -13.03 -19.54 -0.89
C ALA A 273 -14.25 -18.67 -0.56
N THR A 274 -14.30 -18.10 0.64
CA THR A 274 -15.45 -17.32 1.13
C THR A 274 -15.27 -15.81 1.04
N VAL A 275 -14.26 -15.30 0.33
CA VAL A 275 -14.03 -13.85 0.18
C VAL A 275 -15.32 -13.15 -0.26
N GLY A 276 -15.85 -12.28 0.59
CA GLY A 276 -17.12 -11.58 0.36
C GLY A 276 -16.94 -10.20 -0.27
N THR A 277 -18.02 -9.41 -0.21
CA THR A 277 -18.01 -7.96 -0.51
C THR A 277 -18.37 -7.14 0.72
N ASP A 278 -18.25 -7.76 1.89
CA ASP A 278 -18.31 -7.13 3.20
C ASP A 278 -17.19 -6.09 3.36
N ALA A 279 -17.40 -5.09 4.22
CA ALA A 279 -16.44 -4.01 4.48
C ALA A 279 -15.95 -3.29 3.20
N MET A 280 -16.88 -2.92 2.32
CA MET A 280 -16.61 -2.16 1.11
C MET A 280 -17.57 -0.99 0.96
N ILE A 281 -17.12 0.07 0.29
CA ILE A 281 -17.98 1.18 -0.17
C ILE A 281 -17.75 1.36 -1.67
N ASP A 282 -18.80 1.25 -2.49
CA ASP A 282 -18.82 1.82 -3.85
C ASP A 282 -19.14 3.31 -3.73
N CYS A 283 -18.11 4.14 -3.80
CA CYS A 283 -18.14 5.50 -3.29
C CYS A 283 -19.07 6.41 -4.08
N THR A 284 -20.02 7.01 -3.37
CA THR A 284 -20.71 8.21 -3.82
C THR A 284 -19.84 9.46 -3.62
N GLU A 285 -20.28 10.59 -4.14
CA GLU A 285 -19.63 11.89 -3.85
C GLU A 285 -19.65 12.22 -2.35
N ARG A 286 -20.71 11.83 -1.64
CA ARG A 286 -20.81 12.01 -0.20
C ARG A 286 -19.75 11.21 0.54
N ASP A 287 -19.50 9.97 0.13
CA ASP A 287 -18.49 9.10 0.74
C ASP A 287 -17.09 9.69 0.55
N ARG A 288 -16.75 10.08 -0.68
CA ARG A 288 -15.47 10.77 -0.98
C ARG A 288 -15.32 12.05 -0.17
N THR A 289 -16.38 12.84 -0.05
CA THR A 289 -16.37 14.09 0.74
C THR A 289 -16.14 13.81 2.22
N ARG A 290 -16.81 12.81 2.80
CA ARG A 290 -16.60 12.40 4.20
C ARG A 290 -15.14 12.01 4.42
N ILE A 291 -14.61 11.12 3.58
CA ILE A 291 -13.22 10.65 3.68
C ILE A 291 -12.24 11.81 3.52
N PHE A 292 -12.44 12.68 2.53
CA PHE A 292 -11.59 13.85 2.32
C PHE A 292 -11.56 14.74 3.56
N ASN A 293 -12.72 14.99 4.16
CA ASN A 293 -12.82 15.84 5.35
C ASN A 293 -12.12 15.23 6.58
N LEU A 294 -11.93 13.90 6.67
CA LEU A 294 -11.15 13.31 7.76
C LEU A 294 -9.70 13.80 7.78
N GLY A 295 -9.13 14.06 6.60
CA GLY A 295 -7.78 14.62 6.48
C GLY A 295 -7.64 16.00 7.12
N TYR A 296 -8.73 16.74 7.36
CA TYR A 296 -8.70 18.08 7.98
C TYR A 296 -8.05 18.04 9.35
N TYR A 297 -8.41 17.05 10.18
CA TYR A 297 -7.93 16.94 11.55
C TYR A 297 -6.42 16.69 11.61
N THR A 298 -5.88 15.88 10.70
CA THR A 298 -4.44 15.66 10.62
C THR A 298 -3.76 16.90 10.03
N TRP A 299 -4.17 17.34 8.85
CA TRP A 299 -3.37 18.31 8.10
C TRP A 299 -3.55 19.75 8.56
N VAL A 300 -4.79 20.18 8.80
CA VAL A 300 -5.07 21.57 9.16
C VAL A 300 -4.87 21.79 10.66
N GLU A 301 -5.50 20.97 11.49
CA GLU A 301 -5.49 21.15 12.95
C GLU A 301 -4.15 20.74 13.59
N GLN A 302 -3.58 19.59 13.18
CA GLN A 302 -2.36 19.05 13.84
C GLN A 302 -1.07 19.47 13.13
N GLN A 303 -1.01 19.40 11.80
CA GLN A 303 0.20 19.68 11.01
C GLN A 303 0.28 21.14 10.49
N GLY A 304 -0.73 21.98 10.74
CA GLY A 304 -0.69 23.41 10.39
C GLY A 304 -0.74 23.70 8.89
N THR A 305 -1.19 22.76 8.06
CA THR A 305 -1.40 22.98 6.62
C THR A 305 -2.46 24.06 6.42
N PRO A 306 -2.20 25.11 5.62
CA PRO A 306 -3.19 26.14 5.34
C PRO A 306 -4.47 25.54 4.75
N LEU A 307 -5.63 25.92 5.28
CA LEU A 307 -6.94 25.39 4.84
C LEU A 307 -7.15 25.53 3.33
N ALA A 308 -6.71 26.64 2.73
CA ALA A 308 -6.81 26.84 1.28
C ALA A 308 -6.03 25.81 0.46
N VAL A 309 -4.85 25.39 0.95
CA VAL A 309 -4.05 24.32 0.31
C VAL A 309 -4.74 22.99 0.49
N PHE A 310 -5.25 22.70 1.69
CA PHE A 310 -6.00 21.48 1.96
C PHE A 310 -7.22 21.34 1.05
N GLU A 311 -8.07 22.38 0.95
CA GLU A 311 -9.29 22.39 0.14
C GLU A 311 -9.03 22.40 -1.38
N ALA A 312 -7.94 23.00 -1.85
CA ALA A 312 -7.61 23.02 -3.29
C ALA A 312 -7.55 21.60 -3.89
N ARG A 313 -7.09 20.62 -3.10
CA ARG A 313 -7.01 19.19 -3.48
C ARG A 313 -8.36 18.55 -3.78
N ARG A 314 -9.48 19.17 -3.38
CA ARG A 314 -10.81 18.67 -3.72
C ARG A 314 -11.05 18.69 -5.23
N SER A 315 -10.43 19.64 -5.94
CA SER A 315 -10.56 19.78 -7.39
C SER A 315 -9.61 18.85 -8.14
N GLN A 316 -10.11 18.17 -9.18
CA GLN A 316 -9.25 17.43 -10.11
C GLN A 316 -8.31 18.33 -10.92
N SER A 317 -8.59 19.63 -11.02
CA SER A 317 -7.63 20.56 -11.64
C SER A 317 -6.34 20.66 -10.86
N PHE A 318 -6.39 20.63 -9.51
CA PHE A 318 -5.19 20.65 -8.66
C PHE A 318 -4.25 19.49 -9.00
N TRP A 319 -4.78 18.27 -9.03
CA TRP A 319 -4.01 17.06 -9.32
C TRP A 319 -3.47 17.02 -10.75
N ARG A 320 -4.24 17.53 -11.72
CA ARG A 320 -3.78 17.66 -13.11
C ARG A 320 -2.70 18.73 -13.26
N ASP A 321 -2.78 19.82 -12.51
CA ASP A 321 -1.81 20.90 -12.56
C ASP A 321 -0.45 20.49 -11.98
N LEU A 322 -0.42 19.60 -10.97
CA LEU A 322 0.82 19.01 -10.46
C LEU A 322 1.66 18.34 -11.56
N ARG A 323 0.99 17.74 -12.56
CA ARG A 323 1.64 17.01 -13.65
C ARG A 323 2.48 17.93 -14.55
N LYS A 324 2.22 19.24 -14.54
CA LYS A 324 3.00 20.24 -15.29
C LYS A 324 4.44 20.36 -14.79
N TYR A 325 4.70 19.95 -13.53
CA TYR A 325 6.04 19.95 -12.95
C TYR A 325 6.85 18.70 -13.28
N LEU A 326 6.24 17.63 -13.81
CA LEU A 326 6.94 16.38 -14.14
C LEU A 326 8.14 16.60 -15.10
N PRO A 327 8.02 17.33 -16.23
CA PRO A 327 9.16 17.58 -17.11
C PRO A 327 10.24 18.43 -16.44
N VAL A 328 9.85 19.33 -15.54
CA VAL A 328 10.80 20.19 -14.79
C VAL A 328 11.60 19.35 -13.81
N TRP A 329 10.96 18.44 -13.07
CA TRP A 329 11.66 17.53 -12.16
C TRP A 329 12.57 16.56 -12.92
N ASP A 330 12.14 16.05 -14.07
CA ASP A 330 12.98 15.19 -14.91
C ASP A 330 14.25 15.92 -15.39
N GLU A 331 14.12 17.19 -15.79
CA GLU A 331 15.27 18.03 -16.16
C GLU A 331 16.22 18.26 -14.97
N LEU A 332 15.69 18.57 -13.78
CA LEU A 332 16.47 18.76 -12.56
C LEU A 332 17.20 17.47 -12.14
N ILE A 333 16.55 16.31 -12.24
CA ILE A 333 17.17 15.00 -12.00
C ILE A 333 18.30 14.78 -13.01
N GLY A 334 18.07 15.08 -14.29
CA GLY A 334 19.08 15.01 -15.33
C GLY A 334 20.28 15.90 -15.05
N GLU A 335 20.06 17.14 -14.60
CA GLU A 335 21.12 18.08 -14.21
C GLU A 335 21.91 17.55 -13.01
N PHE A 336 21.22 17.11 -11.96
CA PHE A 336 21.84 16.51 -10.79
C PHE A 336 22.72 15.31 -11.17
N ASN A 337 22.22 14.40 -12.00
CA ASN A 337 22.97 13.24 -12.47
C ASN A 337 24.24 13.65 -13.25
N ARG A 338 24.15 14.64 -14.14
CA ARG A 338 25.32 15.18 -14.85
C ARG A 338 26.36 15.76 -13.88
N ARG A 339 25.94 16.50 -12.86
CA ARG A 339 26.82 17.09 -11.83
C ARG A 339 27.51 16.01 -11.00
N VAL A 340 26.78 14.98 -10.58
CA VAL A 340 27.34 13.85 -9.82
C VAL A 340 28.36 13.07 -10.64
N VAL A 341 28.11 12.85 -11.93
CA VAL A 341 29.07 12.20 -12.83
C VAL A 341 30.31 13.05 -13.03
N ALA A 342 30.15 14.36 -13.22
CA ALA A 342 31.28 15.28 -13.41
C ALA A 342 32.16 15.48 -12.16
N ALA A 343 31.63 15.18 -10.97
CA ALA A 343 32.34 15.27 -9.69
C ALA A 343 33.08 13.97 -9.29
N LYS A 344 32.94 12.89 -10.07
CA LYS A 344 33.65 11.61 -9.87
C LYS A 344 34.89 11.53 -10.76
#